data_AF-A0A100WQK6-F1
#
_entry.id   AF-A0A100WQK6-F1
#
_cell.length_a   1.000
_cell.length_b   1.000
_cell.length_c   1.000
_cell.angle_alpha   90.00
_cell.angle_beta   90.00
_cell.angle_gamma   90.00
#
_symmetry.space_group_name_H-M   'P 1'
#
loop_
_entity.id
_entity.type
_entity.pdbx_description
1 polymer ?
#
loop_
_entity_poly.entity_id
_entity_poly.type
_entity_poly.pdbx_seq_one_letter_code
_entity_poly.pdbx_strand_id
1 'polypeptide(L)' 'MPGYWVVMVNKVTGSASTEYVVDSDEAWQRSIDVEKQDPRVFATVAPCTRTSQES' A
#
# COMPACT_ATOMS: atom_id res chain seq x y z
N MET A 1 5.81 -10.22 -11.65
CA MET A 1 7.01 -9.98 -10.81
C MET A 1 6.55 -9.88 -9.38
N PRO A 2 7.35 -10.30 -8.39
CA PRO A 2 7.11 -9.92 -7.01
C PRO A 2 7.14 -8.39 -6.87
N GLY A 3 6.47 -7.88 -5.85
CA GLY A 3 6.43 -6.46 -5.51
C GLY A 3 5.76 -6.28 -4.15
N TYR A 4 5.18 -5.13 -3.92
CA TYR A 4 4.68 -4.70 -2.62
C TYR A 4 3.32 -4.05 -2.77
N TRP A 5 2.40 -4.38 -1.87
CA TRP A 5 1.17 -3.64 -1.70
C TRP A 5 1.38 -2.54 -0.66
N VAL A 6 1.10 -1.31 -1.04
CA VAL A 6 0.87 -0.22 -0.10
C VAL A 6 -0.59 -0.32 0.32
N VAL A 7 -0.82 -0.74 1.56
CA VAL A 7 -2.14 -0.88 2.16
C VAL A 7 -2.46 0.40 2.91
N MET A 8 -3.54 1.06 2.52
CA MET A 8 -3.99 2.33 3.11
C MET A 8 -5.34 2.12 3.78
N VAL A 9 -5.45 2.53 5.04
CA VAL A 9 -6.67 2.40 5.83
C VAL A 9 -7.07 3.77 6.37
N ASN A 10 -8.27 4.21 6.03
CA ASN A 10 -8.87 5.41 6.62
C ASN A 10 -9.30 5.10 8.06
N LYS A 11 -8.69 5.78 9.04
CA LYS A 11 -8.94 5.60 10.48
C LYS A 11 -10.35 6.01 10.90
N VAL A 12 -11.01 6.89 10.15
CA VAL A 12 -12.35 7.42 10.46
C VAL A 12 -13.43 6.48 9.95
N THR A 13 -13.28 5.99 8.72
CA THR A 13 -14.33 5.19 8.05
C THR A 13 -14.06 3.69 8.10
N GLY A 14 -12.83 3.27 8.40
CA GLY A 14 -12.39 1.89 8.29
C GLY A 14 -12.23 1.39 6.85
N SER A 15 -12.39 2.26 5.86
CA SER A 15 -12.24 1.88 4.44
C SER A 15 -10.77 1.61 4.12
N ALA A 16 -10.52 0.53 3.38
CA ALA A 16 -9.17 0.14 2.96
C ALA A 16 -9.04 0.19 1.43
N SER A 17 -7.85 0.59 0.97
CA SER A 17 -7.45 0.51 -0.43
C SER A 17 -6.00 0.01 -0.54
N THR A 18 -5.64 -0.50 -1.71
CA THR A 18 -4.29 -1.01 -1.97
C THR A 18 -3.74 -0.45 -3.27
N GLU A 19 -2.44 -0.20 -3.28
CA GLU A 19 -1.67 0.23 -4.45
C GLU A 19 -0.48 -0.72 -4.65
N TYR A 20 -0.23 -1.18 -5.87
CA TYR A 20 0.87 -2.09 -6.16
C TYR A 20 2.11 -1.31 -6.61
N VAL A 21 3.24 -1.60 -6.00
CA VAL A 21 4.54 -0.99 -6.33
C VAL A 21 5.58 -2.10 -6.47
N VAL A 22 6.40 -2.05 -7.52
CA VAL A 22 7.41 -3.11 -7.77
C VAL A 22 8.63 -2.94 -6.88
N ASP A 23 9.07 -1.70 -6.67
CA ASP A 23 10.23 -1.35 -5.87
C ASP A 23 9.88 -1.21 -4.38
N SER A 24 10.77 -1.71 -3.51
CA SER A 24 10.56 -1.69 -2.06
C SER A 24 10.66 -0.28 -1.48
N ASP A 25 11.66 0.47 -1.91
CA ASP A 25 11.94 1.80 -1.35
C ASP A 25 10.86 2.78 -1.83
N GLU A 26 10.41 2.64 -3.08
CA GLU A 26 9.26 3.38 -3.61
C GLU A 26 7.98 3.05 -2.82
N ALA A 27 7.72 1.78 -2.49
CA ALA A 27 6.55 1.39 -1.71
C ALA A 27 6.55 2.00 -0.30
N TRP A 28 7.71 2.00 0.37
CA TRP A 28 7.87 2.63 1.68
C TRP A 28 7.74 4.14 1.60
N GLN A 29 8.37 4.78 0.62
CA GLN A 29 8.23 6.22 0.44
C GLN A 29 6.77 6.61 0.17
N ARG A 30 6.06 5.83 -0.65
CA ARG A 30 4.64 6.02 -0.91
C ARG A 30 3.79 5.93 0.36
N SER A 31 4.06 4.96 1.24
CA SER A 31 3.36 4.83 2.52
C SER A 31 3.53 6.08 3.39
N ILE A 32 4.76 6.62 3.46
CA ILE A 32 5.07 7.83 4.22
C ILE A 32 4.36 9.05 3.62
N ASP A 33 4.37 9.17 2.30
CA ASP A 33 3.76 10.31 1.61
C ASP A 33 2.24 10.33 1.78
N VAL A 34 1.59 9.16 1.75
CA VAL A 34 0.15 9.03 2.02
C VAL A 34 -0.19 9.51 3.44
N GLU A 35 0.56 9.06 4.45
CA GLU A 35 0.31 9.48 5.84
C GLU A 35 0.58 10.98 6.06
N LYS A 36 1.58 11.56 5.37
CA LYS A 36 1.84 13.00 5.39
C LYS A 36 0.72 13.81 4.71
N GLN A 37 0.16 13.29 3.62
CA GLN A 37 -0.88 13.97 2.85
C GLN A 37 -2.24 13.92 3.55
N ASP A 38 -2.60 12.80 4.18
CA ASP A 38 -3.81 12.68 4.99
C ASP A 38 -3.52 11.97 6.34
N PRO A 39 -3.44 12.70 7.46
CA PRO A 39 -3.14 12.12 8.77
C PRO A 39 -4.24 11.16 9.28
N ARG A 40 -5.42 11.15 8.65
CA ARG A 40 -6.51 10.21 8.93
C ARG A 40 -6.28 8.86 8.26
N VAL A 41 -5.30 8.72 7.39
CA VAL A 41 -4.92 7.45 6.79
C VAL A 41 -3.76 6.85 7.57
N PHE A 42 -3.80 5.54 7.77
CA PHE A 42 -2.65 4.72 8.15
C PHE A 42 -2.20 3.97 6.91
N ALA A 43 -0.91 3.93 6.61
CA ALA A 43 -0.36 3.21 5.48
C ALA A 43 0.74 2.23 5.92
N THR A 44 0.75 1.04 5.33
CA THR A 44 1.79 0.05 5.58
C THR A 44 2.12 -0.71 4.30
N VAL A 45 3.27 -1.38 4.28
CA VAL A 45 3.77 -2.10 3.12
C VAL A 45 3.74 -3.60 3.39
N ALA A 46 3.15 -4.38 2.49
CA ALA A 46 3.11 -5.83 2.53
C ALA A 46 3.76 -6.42 1.28
N PRO A 47 4.74 -7.33 1.40
CA PRO A 47 5.31 -8.01 0.23
C PRO A 47 4.25 -8.89 -0.43
N CYS A 48 4.25 -8.92 -1.76
CA CYS A 48 3.38 -9.77 -2.56
C CYS A 48 4.14 -10.35 -3.74
N THR A 49 4.14 -11.68 -3.82
CA THR A 49 4.34 -12.35 -5.10
C THR A 49 3.04 -12.24 -5.87
N ARG A 50 2.98 -11.36 -6.87
CA ARG A 50 1.86 -11.35 -7.81
C ARG A 50 1.90 -12.66 -8.62
N THR A 51 1.40 -13.75 -8.05
CA THR A 51 0.94 -14.90 -8.81
C THR A 51 -0.20 -14.40 -9.66
N SER A 52 -0.12 -14.56 -10.98
CA SER A 52 -1.26 -14.39 -11.86
C SER A 52 -2.44 -15.12 -11.22
N GLN A 53 -3.41 -14.37 -10.70
CA GLN A 53 -4.70 -14.95 -10.38
C GLN A 53 -5.38 -15.09 -11.75
N GLU A 54 -5.07 -16.18 -12.44
CA GLU A 54 -5.93 -16.70 -13.49
C GLU A 54 -7.20 -17.20 -12.80
N SER A 55 -8.30 -16.47 -12.96
CA SER A 55 -9.69 -16.94 -13.15
C SER A 55 -10.67 -15.85 -12.75
#